data_AF-A0A2G4IWB8-F1
#
_entry.id   AF-A0A2G4IWB8-F1
#
_cell.length_a   1.000
_cell.length_b   1.000
_cell.length_c   1.000
_cell.angle_alpha   90.00
_cell.angle_beta   90.00
_cell.angle_gamma   90.00
#
_symmetry.space_group_name_H-M   'P 1'
#
loop_
_entity.id
_entity.type
_entity.pdbx_description
1 polymer ?
#
loop_
_entity_poly.entity_id
_entity_poly.type
_entity_poly.pdbx_seq_one_letter_code
_entity_poly.pdbx_strand_id
1 'polypeptide(L)'
;MTPLLRCSHRLLIAILLALLLVSVGSGAEAVTADVPLASVAIAQPQAASDVKPLDGSGIPASLVGIVSRFSGGRSLDATLSAALMFGVVSLAPAVLLMTTCFVRMSVVLSLLRQGLGTQQLPSNQIVTSLALFLSAMVMWPVWTTAYQAGVEPYQQGKIDLPAAYERGTLPIRRWMATQIEQADNRDTMLLFLNRHPTAPKEITTYDDVPIETLLPAFLVSELETAFTIGFRLLLPFLVLDVIVAILVVSTGLVMLPPTLVSLPLKLLVFVMADGWSLVIASLLDSVRATAS
;
A
#
# COMPACT_ATOMS: atom_id res chain seq x y z
N MET A 1 -27.78 15.59 -25.45
CA MET A 1 -26.50 14.89 -25.17
C MET A 1 -25.43 15.95 -24.90
N THR A 2 -25.02 16.19 -23.65
CA THR A 2 -23.80 16.96 -23.19
C THR A 2 -23.80 17.48 -21.72
N PRO A 3 -24.80 17.28 -20.82
CA PRO A 3 -24.63 17.68 -19.42
C PRO A 3 -24.04 16.57 -18.52
N LEU A 4 -24.30 15.28 -18.81
CA LEU A 4 -23.90 14.17 -17.94
C LEU A 4 -22.39 13.85 -18.00
N LEU A 5 -21.75 13.94 -19.17
CA LEU A 5 -20.29 13.76 -19.29
C LEU A 5 -19.50 14.87 -18.60
N ARG A 6 -20.02 16.12 -18.57
CA ARG A 6 -19.38 17.24 -17.87
C ARG A 6 -19.47 17.09 -16.35
N CYS A 7 -20.49 16.40 -15.84
CA CYS A 7 -20.65 16.12 -14.42
C CYS A 7 -19.67 15.04 -13.95
N SER A 8 -19.53 13.95 -14.70
CA SER A 8 -18.56 12.87 -14.41
C SER A 8 -17.12 13.38 -14.43
N HIS A 9 -16.75 14.21 -15.41
CA HIS A 9 -15.40 14.77 -15.49
C HIS A 9 -15.11 15.78 -14.37
N ARG A 10 -16.12 16.54 -13.93
CA ARG A 10 -16.01 17.45 -12.77
C ARG A 10 -15.94 16.70 -11.45
N LEU A 11 -16.63 15.56 -11.33
CA LEU A 11 -16.57 14.69 -10.16
C LEU A 11 -15.20 14.01 -10.06
N LEU A 12 -14.68 13.48 -11.17
CA LEU A 12 -13.33 12.92 -11.25
C LEU A 12 -12.27 13.97 -10.95
N ILE A 13 -12.36 15.17 -11.53
CA ILE A 13 -11.44 16.27 -11.21
C ILE A 13 -11.59 16.69 -9.74
N ALA A 14 -12.79 16.73 -9.18
CA ALA A 14 -12.99 17.06 -7.77
C ALA A 14 -12.42 16.00 -6.83
N ILE A 15 -12.52 14.71 -7.16
CA ILE A 15 -11.93 13.61 -6.40
C ILE A 15 -10.40 13.64 -6.52
N LEU A 16 -9.87 13.90 -7.72
CA LEU A 16 -8.43 13.99 -7.98
C LEU A 16 -7.84 15.24 -7.29
N LEU A 17 -8.56 16.37 -7.30
CA LEU A 17 -8.19 17.61 -6.62
C LEU A 17 -8.33 17.47 -5.09
N ALA A 18 -9.32 16.72 -4.60
CA ALA A 18 -9.46 16.39 -3.18
C ALA A 18 -8.34 15.46 -2.71
N LEU A 19 -7.94 14.45 -3.51
CA LEU A 19 -6.75 13.64 -3.22
C LEU A 19 -5.47 14.49 -3.24
N LEU A 20 -5.36 15.45 -4.16
CA LEU A 20 -4.20 16.33 -4.28
C LEU A 20 -4.13 17.34 -3.12
N LEU A 21 -5.27 17.88 -2.65
CA LEU A 21 -5.37 18.78 -1.50
C LEU A 21 -5.06 18.08 -0.17
N VAL A 22 -5.44 16.80 -0.01
CA VAL A 22 -5.06 16.00 1.17
C VAL A 22 -3.55 15.78 1.23
N SER A 23 -2.85 15.71 0.09
CA SER A 23 -1.39 15.57 0.05
C SER A 23 -0.60 16.85 0.34
N VAL A 24 -1.22 18.03 0.16
CA VAL A 24 -0.57 19.33 0.40
C VAL A 24 -0.73 19.81 1.85
N GLY A 25 -1.72 19.29 2.59
CA GLY A 25 -1.98 19.66 3.98
C GLY A 25 -1.16 18.92 5.04
N SER A 26 -0.39 17.89 4.66
CA SER A 26 0.41 17.12 5.62
C SER A 26 1.88 17.54 5.55
N GLY A 27 2.19 18.63 6.26
CA GLY A 27 3.53 18.85 6.76
C GLY A 27 3.87 17.73 7.74
N ALA A 28 4.55 16.69 7.26
CA ALA A 28 5.07 15.62 8.10
C ALA A 28 6.25 16.17 8.91
N GLU A 29 5.96 16.70 10.10
CA GLU A 29 6.96 16.73 11.17
C GLU A 29 7.34 15.27 11.47
N ALA A 30 8.62 14.96 11.27
CA ALA A 30 9.20 13.71 11.72
C ALA A 30 9.12 13.69 13.25
N VAL A 31 8.25 12.85 13.81
CA VAL A 31 8.34 12.47 15.21
C VAL A 31 9.56 11.56 15.34
N THR A 32 10.70 12.17 15.64
CA THR A 32 11.85 11.47 16.24
C THR A 32 11.43 11.02 17.63
N ALA A 33 11.07 9.75 17.77
CA ALA A 33 10.94 9.14 19.08
C ALA A 33 12.34 8.94 19.67
N ASP A 34 12.83 9.95 20.40
CA ASP A 34 13.88 9.77 21.39
C ASP A 34 13.34 8.81 22.47
N VAL A 35 13.74 7.54 22.38
CA VAL A 35 13.57 6.60 23.49
C VAL A 35 14.81 6.74 24.38
N PRO A 36 14.70 7.21 25.63
CA PRO A 36 15.85 7.24 26.52
C PRO A 36 16.24 5.79 26.84
N LEU A 37 17.53 5.49 26.65
CA LEU A 37 18.19 4.26 27.07
C LEU A 37 18.09 4.09 28.59
N ALA A 38 16.97 3.53 29.07
CA ALA A 38 16.87 2.93 30.39
C ALA A 38 16.79 1.41 30.20
N SER A 39 17.83 0.75 30.69
CA SER A 39 18.06 -0.69 30.65
C SER A 39 16.83 -1.54 31.00
N VAL A 40 16.26 -2.24 30.01
CA VAL A 40 15.33 -3.34 30.26
C VAL A 40 16.16 -4.57 30.56
N ALA A 41 16.21 -4.94 31.84
CA ALA A 41 16.71 -6.23 32.29
C ALA A 41 15.74 -7.33 31.81
N ILE A 42 16.27 -8.35 31.14
CA ILE A 42 15.51 -9.53 30.71
C ILE A 42 15.29 -10.41 31.95
N ALA A 43 14.05 -10.44 32.47
CA ALA A 43 13.63 -11.43 33.46
C ALA A 43 12.99 -12.64 32.75
N GLN A 44 13.48 -13.84 33.06
CA GLN A 44 12.97 -15.13 32.59
C GLN A 44 11.50 -15.39 33.03
N PRO A 45 10.74 -16.21 32.29
CA PRO A 45 9.33 -16.46 32.59
C PRO A 45 9.19 -17.40 33.79
N GLN A 46 8.54 -16.93 34.86
CA GLN A 46 8.05 -17.78 35.95
C GLN A 46 6.53 -17.93 35.88
N ALA A 47 6.10 -19.11 36.31
CA ALA A 47 4.81 -19.75 36.09
C ALA A 47 3.59 -18.98 36.66
N ALA A 48 2.45 -19.30 36.05
CA ALA A 48 1.13 -18.78 36.33
C ALA A 48 0.66 -18.95 37.78
N SER A 49 0.07 -17.87 38.31
CA SER A 49 -1.09 -17.93 39.20
C SER A 49 -1.69 -16.52 39.38
N ASP A 50 -3.00 -16.42 39.14
CA ASP A 50 -3.93 -15.34 39.47
C ASP A 50 -3.79 -13.96 38.80
N VAL A 51 -4.54 -13.76 37.70
CA VAL A 51 -5.12 -12.45 37.35
C VAL A 51 -6.62 -12.63 37.03
N LYS A 52 -7.45 -12.03 37.89
CA LYS A 52 -8.91 -11.96 37.88
C LYS A 52 -9.43 -11.27 36.60
N PRO A 53 -10.62 -11.64 36.06
CA PRO A 53 -11.18 -10.99 34.87
C PRO A 53 -11.40 -9.49 35.12
N LEU A 54 -10.96 -8.66 34.18
CA LEU A 54 -11.21 -7.22 34.18
C LEU A 54 -12.71 -6.97 33.94
N ASP A 55 -13.39 -6.51 34.98
CA ASP A 55 -14.72 -5.91 34.92
C ASP A 55 -14.66 -4.59 34.12
N GLY A 56 -15.68 -4.33 33.31
CA GLY A 56 -15.76 -3.27 32.30
C GLY A 56 -15.87 -1.84 32.84
N SER A 57 -15.37 -1.56 34.04
CA SER A 57 -15.49 -0.28 34.73
C SER A 57 -14.30 0.67 34.54
N GLY A 58 -13.45 0.43 33.54
CA GLY A 58 -12.18 1.13 33.33
C GLY A 58 -12.21 2.27 32.30
N ILE A 59 -13.35 2.60 31.69
CA ILE A 59 -13.44 3.81 30.87
C ILE A 59 -13.55 5.00 31.83
N PRO A 60 -12.58 5.93 31.86
CA PRO A 60 -12.65 7.06 32.79
C PRO A 60 -13.95 7.84 32.50
N ALA A 61 -14.75 8.03 33.53
CA ALA A 61 -16.06 8.71 33.47
C ALA A 61 -15.97 10.13 32.87
N SER A 62 -14.77 10.70 32.78
CA SER A 62 -14.48 11.95 32.08
C SER A 62 -14.63 11.84 30.56
N LEU A 63 -14.26 10.73 29.93
CA LEU A 63 -14.44 10.54 28.47
C LEU A 63 -15.92 10.37 28.13
N VAL A 64 -16.66 9.58 28.92
CA VAL A 64 -18.12 9.43 28.79
C VAL A 64 -18.85 10.74 29.12
N GLY A 65 -18.33 11.51 30.09
CA GLY A 65 -18.82 12.83 30.47
C GLY A 65 -18.59 13.92 29.41
N ILE A 66 -17.47 13.88 28.69
CA ILE A 66 -17.17 14.81 27.60
C ILE A 66 -18.04 14.51 26.38
N VAL A 67 -18.26 13.23 26.05
CA VAL A 67 -19.15 12.81 24.96
C VAL A 67 -20.61 13.14 25.26
N SER A 68 -21.08 12.90 26.49
CA SER A 68 -22.46 13.19 26.89
C SER A 68 -22.77 14.69 27.02
N ARG A 69 -21.79 15.54 27.36
CA ARG A 69 -21.95 17.01 27.36
C ARG A 69 -22.00 17.61 25.96
N PHE A 70 -21.40 16.95 24.97
CA PHE A 70 -21.53 17.34 23.56
C PHE A 70 -22.88 16.94 22.95
N SER A 71 -23.53 15.88 23.46
CA SER A 71 -24.79 15.37 22.92
C SER A 71 -25.97 15.63 23.87
N GLY A 72 -26.61 16.79 23.76
CA GLY A 72 -27.89 17.04 24.40
C GLY A 72 -28.99 16.12 23.87
N GLY A 73 -29.20 14.96 24.49
CA GLY A 73 -30.44 14.19 24.58
C GLY A 73 -31.18 13.73 23.31
N ARG A 74 -30.79 14.13 22.11
CA ARG A 74 -31.35 13.67 20.83
C ARG A 74 -30.24 13.18 19.92
N SER A 75 -30.40 11.93 19.46
CA SER A 75 -29.63 11.27 18.41
C SER A 75 -28.20 10.81 18.75
N LEU A 76 -28.08 9.99 19.81
CA LEU A 76 -26.92 9.09 19.91
C LEU A 76 -26.81 8.21 18.66
N ASP A 77 -27.92 7.76 18.07
CA ASP A 77 -27.93 6.95 16.85
C ASP A 77 -27.44 7.68 15.60
N ALA A 78 -27.88 8.92 15.36
CA ALA A 78 -27.46 9.67 14.16
C ALA A 78 -25.99 10.15 14.28
N THR A 79 -25.59 10.56 15.48
CA THR A 79 -24.20 10.98 15.74
C THR A 79 -23.24 9.79 15.67
N LEU A 80 -23.63 8.62 16.22
CA LEU A 80 -22.86 7.38 16.14
C LEU A 80 -22.79 6.86 14.70
N SER A 81 -23.91 6.86 13.96
CA SER A 81 -23.94 6.46 12.55
C SER A 81 -23.08 7.38 11.68
N ALA A 82 -23.12 8.70 11.92
CA ALA A 82 -22.27 9.64 11.20
C ALA A 82 -20.79 9.41 11.52
N ALA A 83 -20.45 9.21 12.81
CA ALA A 83 -19.08 8.92 13.23
C ALA A 83 -18.53 7.64 12.58
N LEU A 84 -19.35 6.57 12.50
CA LEU A 84 -18.98 5.32 11.82
C LEU A 84 -18.78 5.52 10.32
N MET A 85 -19.65 6.27 9.65
CA MET A 85 -19.49 6.60 8.22
C MET A 85 -18.19 7.36 7.95
N PHE A 86 -17.88 8.37 8.77
CA PHE A 86 -16.62 9.10 8.67
C PHE A 86 -15.41 8.19 8.91
N GLY A 87 -15.49 7.28 9.88
CA GLY A 87 -14.44 6.29 10.14
C GLY A 87 -14.16 5.40 8.92
N VAL A 88 -15.21 4.86 8.30
CA VAL A 88 -15.09 4.01 7.10
C VAL A 88 -14.51 4.79 5.93
N VAL A 89 -14.99 6.02 5.68
CA VAL A 89 -14.48 6.87 4.59
C VAL A 89 -13.02 7.26 4.82
N SER A 90 -12.61 7.47 6.07
CA SER A 90 -11.21 7.77 6.41
C SER A 90 -10.26 6.61 6.15
N LEU A 91 -10.73 5.36 6.28
CA LEU A 91 -9.92 4.15 6.04
C LEU A 91 -9.87 3.76 4.55
N ALA A 92 -10.87 4.19 3.77
CA ALA A 92 -11.02 3.81 2.37
C ALA A 92 -9.77 4.07 1.50
N PRO A 93 -9.03 5.20 1.62
CA PRO A 93 -7.84 5.43 0.81
C PRO A 93 -6.73 4.40 1.08
N ALA A 94 -6.52 4.04 2.34
CA ALA A 94 -5.49 3.07 2.71
C ALA A 94 -5.82 1.67 2.16
N VAL A 95 -7.08 1.23 2.28
CA VAL A 95 -7.54 -0.04 1.73
C VAL A 95 -7.47 -0.05 0.20
N LEU A 96 -7.81 1.06 -0.44
CA LEU A 96 -7.68 1.21 -1.89
C LEU A 96 -6.23 1.03 -2.33
N LEU A 97 -5.26 1.64 -1.65
CA LEU A 97 -3.85 1.45 -1.98
C LEU A 97 -3.40 -0.01 -1.78
N MET A 98 -3.84 -0.68 -0.71
CA MET A 98 -3.49 -2.08 -0.42
C MET A 98 -4.10 -3.11 -1.40
N THR A 99 -5.21 -2.76 -2.06
CA THR A 99 -5.88 -3.63 -3.04
C THR A 99 -5.37 -3.43 -4.47
N THR A 100 -4.26 -2.70 -4.63
CA THR A 100 -3.69 -2.33 -5.93
C THR A 100 -2.19 -2.63 -5.98
N CYS A 101 -1.56 -2.43 -7.14
CA CYS A 101 -0.10 -2.57 -7.33
C CYS A 101 0.73 -1.44 -6.69
N PHE A 102 0.10 -0.53 -5.93
CA PHE A 102 0.80 0.56 -5.25
C PHE A 102 1.92 0.09 -4.32
N VAL A 103 1.71 -1.02 -3.62
CA VAL A 103 2.74 -1.60 -2.73
C VAL A 103 3.99 -1.95 -3.52
N ARG A 104 3.86 -2.62 -4.67
CA ARG A 104 4.99 -2.96 -5.53
C ARG A 104 5.71 -1.73 -6.06
N MET A 105 4.96 -0.77 -6.60
CA MET A 105 5.51 0.47 -7.17
C MET A 105 6.28 1.27 -6.11
N SER A 106 5.69 1.48 -4.94
CA SER A 106 6.28 2.28 -3.86
C SER A 106 7.54 1.65 -3.28
N VAL A 107 7.56 0.34 -3.08
CA VAL A 107 8.71 -0.39 -2.54
C VAL A 107 9.87 -0.36 -3.52
N VAL A 108 9.66 -0.69 -4.81
CA VAL A 108 10.75 -0.70 -5.80
C VAL A 108 11.36 0.69 -6.00
N LEU A 109 10.54 1.73 -6.14
CA LEU A 109 11.05 3.09 -6.31
C LEU A 109 11.79 3.58 -5.05
N SER A 110 11.36 3.17 -3.85
CA SER A 110 12.06 3.48 -2.60
C SER A 110 13.40 2.76 -2.49
N LEU A 111 13.47 1.48 -2.89
CA LEU A 111 14.71 0.72 -2.95
C LEU A 111 15.69 1.31 -3.97
N LEU A 112 15.21 1.74 -5.14
CA LEU A 112 16.03 2.43 -6.12
C LEU A 112 16.68 3.69 -5.54
N ARG A 113 15.88 4.54 -4.88
CA ARG A 113 16.38 5.77 -4.24
C ARG A 113 17.48 5.46 -3.22
N GLN A 114 17.27 4.42 -2.42
CA GLN A 114 18.27 4.00 -1.44
C GLN A 114 19.55 3.46 -2.11
N GLY A 115 19.42 2.75 -3.23
CA GLY A 115 20.54 2.25 -4.03
C GLY A 115 21.43 3.33 -4.63
N LEU A 116 20.82 4.43 -5.09
CA LEU A 116 21.54 5.61 -5.60
C LEU A 116 22.35 6.33 -4.50
N GLY A 117 22.07 6.06 -3.23
CA GLY A 117 22.78 6.65 -2.09
C GLY A 117 22.31 8.07 -1.76
N THR A 118 21.20 8.54 -2.35
CA THR A 118 20.68 9.88 -2.17
C THR A 118 19.56 9.91 -1.13
N GLN A 119 19.86 10.45 0.06
CA GLN A 119 18.90 10.52 1.18
C GLN A 119 17.75 11.51 0.95
N GLN A 120 17.97 12.57 0.15
CA GLN A 120 17.02 13.69 0.01
C GLN A 120 16.45 13.86 -1.41
N LEU A 121 17.11 13.33 -2.45
CA LEU A 121 16.72 13.52 -3.84
C LEU A 121 16.57 12.18 -4.57
N PRO A 122 15.42 11.86 -5.20
CA PRO A 122 14.15 12.59 -5.14
C PRO A 122 13.47 12.49 -3.76
N SER A 123 12.67 13.49 -3.38
CA SER A 123 11.90 13.50 -2.13
C SER A 123 10.94 12.29 -2.06
N ASN A 124 10.70 11.76 -0.86
CA ASN A 124 9.72 10.70 -0.61
C ASN A 124 8.33 11.05 -1.17
N GLN A 125 7.96 12.34 -1.16
CA GLN A 125 6.71 12.80 -1.73
C GLN A 125 6.64 12.57 -3.24
N ILE A 126 7.73 12.83 -3.96
CA ILE A 126 7.82 12.63 -5.42
C ILE A 126 7.75 11.14 -5.74
N VAL A 127 8.50 10.32 -5.01
CA VAL A 127 8.50 8.85 -5.18
C VAL A 127 7.10 8.27 -4.93
N THR A 128 6.45 8.70 -3.86
CA THR A 128 5.10 8.24 -3.51
C THR A 128 4.07 8.69 -4.54
N SER A 129 4.18 9.92 -5.05
CA SER A 129 3.29 10.45 -6.07
C SER A 129 3.45 9.69 -7.39
N LEU A 130 4.69 9.42 -7.79
CA LEU A 130 4.99 8.62 -8.98
C LEU A 130 4.40 7.20 -8.85
N ALA A 131 4.59 6.56 -7.69
CA ALA A 131 3.99 5.25 -7.41
C ALA A 131 2.45 5.29 -7.54
N LEU A 132 1.81 6.32 -7.00
CA LEU A 132 0.35 6.48 -7.07
C LEU A 132 -0.13 6.65 -8.51
N PHE A 133 0.50 7.52 -9.29
CA PHE A 133 0.12 7.75 -10.69
C PHE A 133 0.33 6.52 -11.57
N LEU A 134 1.45 5.81 -11.41
CA LEU A 134 1.69 4.54 -12.13
C LEU A 134 0.65 3.49 -11.76
N SER A 135 0.31 3.38 -10.47
CA SER A 135 -0.72 2.45 -9.99
C SER A 135 -2.09 2.79 -10.55
N ALA A 136 -2.47 4.07 -10.53
CA ALA A 136 -3.75 4.53 -11.07
C ALA A 136 -3.87 4.28 -12.58
N MET A 137 -2.77 4.46 -13.32
CA MET A 137 -2.72 4.16 -14.76
C MET A 137 -2.97 2.67 -15.02
N VAL A 138 -2.34 1.78 -14.26
CA VAL A 138 -2.49 0.33 -14.42
C VAL A 138 -3.88 -0.15 -13.98
N MET A 139 -4.43 0.44 -12.92
CA MET A 139 -5.73 0.03 -12.34
C MET A 139 -6.94 0.61 -13.05
N TRP A 140 -6.77 1.63 -13.90
CA TRP A 140 -7.86 2.28 -14.65
C TRP A 140 -8.84 1.31 -15.34
N PRO A 141 -8.41 0.29 -16.12
CA PRO A 141 -9.32 -0.67 -16.73
C PRO A 141 -10.10 -1.51 -15.70
N VAL A 142 -9.45 -1.92 -14.60
CA VAL A 142 -10.08 -2.73 -13.55
C VAL A 142 -11.22 -1.97 -12.88
N TRP A 143 -10.99 -0.70 -12.54
CA TRP A 143 -12.03 0.15 -11.96
C TRP A 143 -13.18 0.41 -12.94
N THR A 144 -12.87 0.57 -14.23
CA THR A 144 -13.89 0.75 -15.27
C THR A 144 -14.80 -0.47 -15.38
N THR A 145 -14.22 -1.68 -15.40
CA THR A 145 -14.99 -2.93 -15.42
C THR A 145 -15.80 -3.14 -14.14
N ALA A 146 -15.22 -2.85 -12.96
CA ALA A 146 -15.92 -2.93 -11.69
C ALA A 146 -17.13 -1.97 -11.62
N TYR A 147 -16.95 -0.75 -12.13
CA TYR A 147 -18.03 0.24 -12.20
C TYR A 147 -19.19 -0.22 -13.11
N GLN A 148 -18.87 -0.71 -14.31
CA GLN A 148 -19.87 -1.19 -15.27
C GLN A 148 -20.57 -2.47 -14.80
N ALA A 149 -19.87 -3.36 -14.11
CA ALA A 149 -20.42 -4.64 -13.64
C ALA A 149 -21.32 -4.51 -12.41
N GLY A 150 -21.00 -3.60 -11.47
CA GLY A 150 -21.70 -3.45 -10.20
C GLY A 150 -22.44 -2.13 -10.03
N VAL A 151 -21.72 -1.01 -10.15
CA VAL A 151 -22.24 0.33 -9.76
C VAL A 151 -23.30 0.83 -10.74
N GLU A 152 -23.05 0.73 -12.04
CA GLU A 152 -23.98 1.17 -13.07
C GLU A 152 -25.34 0.43 -13.03
N PRO A 153 -25.41 -0.92 -13.00
CA PRO A 153 -26.68 -1.62 -12.92
C PRO A 153 -27.42 -1.38 -11.58
N TYR A 154 -26.71 -1.13 -10.49
CA TYR A 154 -27.32 -0.76 -9.20
C TYR A 154 -28.01 0.60 -9.27
N GLN A 155 -27.33 1.62 -9.83
CA GLN A 155 -27.94 2.95 -10.03
C GLN A 155 -29.15 2.91 -10.97
N GLN A 156 -29.17 1.96 -11.91
CA GLN A 156 -30.29 1.73 -12.82
C GLN A 156 -31.42 0.89 -12.19
N GLY A 157 -31.29 0.46 -10.93
CA GLY A 157 -32.27 -0.38 -10.23
C GLY A 157 -32.40 -1.80 -10.81
N LYS A 158 -31.41 -2.27 -11.57
CA LYS A 158 -31.42 -3.61 -12.21
C LYS A 158 -30.96 -4.72 -11.27
N ILE A 159 -30.18 -4.38 -10.25
CA ILE A 159 -29.66 -5.33 -9.25
C ILE A 159 -29.75 -4.73 -7.85
N ASP A 160 -29.84 -5.60 -6.86
CA ASP A 160 -29.80 -5.22 -5.44
C ASP A 160 -28.34 -4.98 -4.97
N LEU A 161 -28.19 -4.32 -3.82
CA LEU A 161 -26.90 -3.96 -3.24
C LEU A 161 -25.94 -5.15 -3.02
N PRO A 162 -26.39 -6.32 -2.52
CA PRO A 162 -25.50 -7.49 -2.36
C PRO A 162 -24.98 -8.00 -3.72
N ALA A 163 -25.83 -8.04 -4.74
CA ALA A 163 -25.44 -8.45 -6.08
C ALA A 163 -24.50 -7.42 -6.75
N ALA A 164 -24.69 -6.13 -6.46
CA ALA A 164 -23.79 -5.08 -6.92
C ALA A 164 -22.40 -5.19 -6.29
N TYR A 165 -22.33 -5.51 -5.00
CA TYR A 165 -21.08 -5.75 -4.29
C TYR A 165 -20.32 -6.96 -4.87
N GLU A 166 -21.01 -8.08 -5.06
CA GLU A 166 -20.41 -9.30 -5.61
C GLU A 166 -19.86 -9.06 -7.04
N ARG A 167 -20.68 -8.47 -7.92
CA ARG A 167 -20.26 -8.18 -9.31
C ARG A 167 -19.19 -7.09 -9.40
N GLY A 168 -19.23 -6.10 -8.51
CA GLY A 168 -18.25 -5.00 -8.49
C GLY A 168 -16.89 -5.42 -7.93
N THR A 169 -16.85 -6.40 -7.02
CA THR A 169 -15.59 -6.90 -6.43
C THR A 169 -14.92 -7.96 -7.30
N LEU A 170 -15.67 -8.67 -8.16
CA LEU A 170 -15.14 -9.74 -9.00
C LEU A 170 -13.96 -9.33 -9.91
N PRO A 171 -13.98 -8.18 -10.63
CA PRO A 171 -12.84 -7.78 -11.45
C PRO A 171 -11.57 -7.51 -10.64
N ILE A 172 -11.72 -6.96 -9.42
CA ILE A 172 -10.60 -6.70 -8.52
C ILE A 172 -10.02 -8.01 -8.00
N ARG A 173 -10.89 -8.96 -7.58
CA ARG A 173 -10.47 -10.30 -7.14
C ARG A 173 -9.75 -11.06 -8.24
N ARG A 174 -10.29 -11.07 -9.46
CA ARG A 174 -9.63 -11.68 -10.62
C ARG A 174 -8.27 -11.08 -10.88
N TRP A 175 -8.18 -9.75 -10.90
CA TRP A 175 -6.91 -9.07 -11.11
C TRP A 175 -5.87 -9.45 -10.04
N MET A 176 -6.24 -9.44 -8.76
CA MET A 176 -5.34 -9.88 -7.67
C MET A 176 -4.89 -11.33 -7.85
N ALA A 177 -5.79 -12.24 -8.20
CA ALA A 177 -5.45 -13.63 -8.48
C ALA A 177 -4.47 -13.77 -9.64
N THR A 178 -4.69 -13.07 -10.76
CA THR A 178 -3.75 -13.08 -11.89
C THR A 178 -2.38 -12.52 -11.51
N GLN A 179 -2.30 -11.52 -10.62
CA GLN A 179 -1.02 -11.00 -10.13
C GLN A 179 -0.27 -12.03 -9.27
N ILE A 180 -0.98 -12.75 -8.39
CA ILE A 180 -0.39 -13.82 -7.58
C ILE A 180 0.16 -14.95 -8.47
N GLU A 181 -0.59 -15.34 -9.50
CA GLU A 181 -0.12 -16.35 -10.46
C GLU A 181 1.13 -15.91 -11.22
N GLN A 182 1.20 -14.65 -11.63
CA GLN A 182 2.36 -14.11 -12.35
C GLN A 182 3.60 -14.03 -11.49
N ALA A 183 3.42 -13.77 -10.20
CA ALA A 183 4.49 -13.78 -9.22
C ALA A 183 4.93 -15.19 -8.81
N ASP A 184 4.37 -16.25 -9.43
CA ASP A 184 4.60 -17.66 -9.10
C ASP A 184 4.29 -17.97 -7.62
N ASN A 185 3.34 -17.23 -7.04
CA ASN A 185 3.07 -17.19 -5.61
C ASN A 185 1.77 -17.90 -5.21
N ARG A 186 1.34 -18.86 -6.03
CA ARG A 186 0.11 -19.63 -5.81
C ARG A 186 0.14 -20.37 -4.48
N ASP A 187 1.30 -20.86 -4.05
CA ASP A 187 1.48 -21.56 -2.78
C ASP A 187 1.17 -20.65 -1.58
N THR A 188 1.51 -19.36 -1.68
CA THR A 188 1.18 -18.35 -0.65
C THR A 188 -0.34 -18.21 -0.52
N MET A 189 -1.08 -18.16 -1.63
CA MET A 189 -2.54 -18.14 -1.59
C MET A 189 -3.13 -19.41 -0.98
N LEU A 190 -2.60 -20.59 -1.35
CA LEU A 190 -3.03 -21.87 -0.81
C LEU A 190 -2.75 -21.98 0.70
N LEU A 191 -1.65 -21.42 1.19
CA LEU A 191 -1.33 -21.35 2.62
C LEU A 191 -2.40 -20.57 3.38
N PHE A 192 -2.75 -19.36 2.92
CA PHE A 192 -3.79 -18.55 3.58
C PHE A 192 -5.15 -19.25 3.51
N LEU A 193 -5.47 -19.89 2.39
CA LEU A 193 -6.71 -20.64 2.22
C LEU A 193 -6.83 -21.79 3.21
N ASN A 194 -5.78 -22.61 3.32
CA ASN A 194 -5.75 -23.75 4.23
C ASN A 194 -5.84 -23.35 5.71
N ARG A 195 -5.45 -22.11 6.03
CA ARG A 195 -5.52 -21.57 7.39
C ARG A 195 -6.82 -20.79 7.67
N HIS A 196 -7.61 -20.49 6.64
CA HIS A 196 -8.84 -19.75 6.81
C HIS A 196 -9.93 -20.66 7.41
N PRO A 197 -10.54 -20.29 8.55
CA PRO A 197 -11.45 -21.17 9.30
C PRO A 197 -12.72 -21.55 8.53
N THR A 198 -13.14 -20.72 7.58
CA THR A 198 -14.44 -20.84 6.88
C THR A 198 -14.29 -20.92 5.36
N ALA A 199 -13.06 -21.07 4.82
CA ALA A 199 -12.88 -21.06 3.37
C ALA A 199 -13.19 -22.43 2.75
N PRO A 200 -13.72 -22.47 1.52
CA PRO A 200 -13.87 -23.71 0.76
C PRO A 200 -12.50 -24.41 0.59
N LYS A 201 -12.42 -25.69 0.95
CA LYS A 201 -11.19 -26.49 0.85
C LYS A 201 -10.88 -26.96 -0.57
N GLU A 202 -11.90 -26.96 -1.43
CA GLU A 202 -11.76 -27.23 -2.86
C GLU A 202 -12.14 -25.98 -3.63
N ILE A 203 -11.15 -25.36 -4.28
CA ILE A 203 -11.35 -24.20 -5.13
C ILE A 203 -11.02 -24.63 -6.56
N THR A 204 -12.05 -24.67 -7.40
CA THR A 204 -11.90 -24.97 -8.84
C THR A 204 -11.48 -23.74 -9.64
N THR A 205 -11.88 -22.53 -9.19
CA THR A 205 -11.65 -21.26 -9.90
C THR A 205 -11.25 -20.16 -8.92
N TYR A 206 -10.35 -19.26 -9.33
CA TYR A 206 -9.94 -18.10 -8.52
C TYR A 206 -11.11 -17.17 -8.12
N ASP A 207 -12.22 -17.23 -8.85
CA ASP A 207 -13.46 -16.51 -8.59
C ASP A 207 -14.16 -16.94 -7.30
N ASP A 208 -13.78 -18.06 -6.70
CA ASP A 208 -14.38 -18.59 -5.46
C ASP A 208 -13.54 -18.25 -4.22
N VAL A 209 -12.33 -17.67 -4.39
CA VAL A 209 -11.41 -17.36 -3.28
C VAL A 209 -11.88 -16.12 -2.50
N PRO A 210 -12.27 -16.23 -1.22
CA PRO A 210 -12.74 -15.09 -0.44
C PRO A 210 -11.71 -13.95 -0.40
N ILE A 211 -12.19 -12.69 -0.44
CA ILE A 211 -11.30 -11.51 -0.50
C ILE A 211 -10.43 -11.39 0.75
N GLU A 212 -10.90 -11.90 1.89
CA GLU A 212 -10.21 -11.93 3.18
C GLU A 212 -8.97 -12.83 3.15
N THR A 213 -9.00 -13.86 2.30
CA THR A 213 -7.86 -14.76 2.07
C THR A 213 -6.96 -14.24 0.95
N LEU A 214 -7.58 -13.71 -0.10
CA LEU A 214 -6.87 -13.26 -1.29
C LEU A 214 -6.03 -11.99 -1.03
N LEU A 215 -6.55 -11.05 -0.24
CA LEU A 215 -5.89 -9.78 0.04
C LEU A 215 -4.52 -9.94 0.76
N PRO A 216 -4.39 -10.68 1.88
CA PRO A 216 -3.09 -10.88 2.51
C PRO A 216 -2.13 -11.67 1.61
N ALA A 217 -2.63 -12.66 0.85
CA ALA A 217 -1.82 -13.41 -0.11
C ALA A 217 -1.26 -12.49 -1.22
N PHE A 218 -2.12 -11.61 -1.75
CA PHE A 218 -1.75 -10.62 -2.75
C PHE A 218 -0.69 -9.65 -2.21
N LEU A 219 -0.87 -9.11 -1.01
CA LEU A 219 0.11 -8.19 -0.40
C LEU A 219 1.50 -8.82 -0.24
N VAL A 220 1.57 -10.07 0.21
CA VAL A 220 2.84 -10.80 0.33
C VAL A 220 3.46 -11.00 -1.05
N SER A 221 2.66 -11.37 -2.04
CA SER A 221 3.10 -11.58 -3.42
C SER A 221 3.66 -10.29 -4.06
N GLU A 222 2.98 -9.15 -3.88
CA GLU A 222 3.46 -7.85 -4.35
C GLU A 222 4.78 -7.46 -3.68
N LEU A 223 4.91 -7.72 -2.38
CA LEU A 223 6.11 -7.40 -1.61
C LEU A 223 7.31 -8.24 -2.05
N GLU A 224 7.15 -9.55 -2.21
CA GLU A 224 8.20 -10.45 -2.69
C GLU A 224 8.66 -10.07 -4.10
N THR A 225 7.70 -9.79 -4.99
CA THR A 225 7.99 -9.32 -6.36
C THR A 225 8.76 -8.00 -6.32
N ALA A 226 8.35 -7.06 -5.46
CA ALA A 226 9.00 -5.77 -5.31
C ALA A 226 10.43 -5.90 -4.79
N PHE A 227 10.68 -6.77 -3.80
CA PHE A 227 12.03 -7.02 -3.32
C PHE A 227 12.90 -7.71 -4.36
N THR A 228 12.34 -8.63 -5.14
CA THR A 228 13.06 -9.30 -6.22
C THR A 228 13.50 -8.31 -7.30
N ILE A 229 12.60 -7.43 -7.75
CA ILE A 229 12.91 -6.35 -8.71
C ILE A 229 13.94 -5.38 -8.09
N GLY A 230 13.68 -4.92 -6.87
CA GLY A 230 14.55 -3.99 -6.15
C GLY A 230 15.97 -4.54 -5.99
N PHE A 231 16.11 -5.82 -5.64
CA PHE A 231 17.42 -6.47 -5.52
C PHE A 231 18.17 -6.46 -6.86
N ARG A 232 17.51 -6.82 -7.97
CA ARG A 232 18.12 -6.79 -9.31
C ARG A 232 18.57 -5.38 -9.70
N LEU A 233 17.80 -4.36 -9.33
CA LEU A 233 18.18 -2.94 -9.55
C LEU A 233 19.36 -2.50 -8.67
N LEU A 234 19.48 -3.04 -7.46
CA LEU A 234 20.55 -2.69 -6.52
C LEU A 234 21.90 -3.33 -6.86
N LEU A 235 21.91 -4.51 -7.49
CA LEU A 235 23.13 -5.25 -7.85
C LEU A 235 24.21 -4.42 -8.57
N PRO A 236 23.92 -3.68 -9.67
CA PRO A 236 24.96 -2.89 -10.35
C PRO A 236 25.53 -1.79 -9.45
N PHE A 237 24.71 -1.16 -8.61
CA PHE A 237 25.18 -0.12 -7.68
C PHE A 237 26.05 -0.69 -6.56
N LEU A 238 25.73 -1.89 -6.07
CA LEU A 238 26.53 -2.59 -5.08
C LEU A 238 27.91 -2.92 -5.65
N VAL A 239 27.97 -3.42 -6.89
CA VAL A 239 29.24 -3.69 -7.58
C VAL A 239 30.07 -2.42 -7.72
N LEU A 240 29.44 -1.30 -8.10
CA LEU A 240 30.12 0.00 -8.16
C LEU A 240 30.67 0.44 -6.79
N ASP A 241 29.91 0.28 -5.71
CA ASP A 241 30.39 0.60 -4.36
C ASP A 241 31.60 -0.22 -3.95
N VAL A 242 31.57 -1.55 -4.20
CA VAL A 242 32.67 -2.45 -3.85
C VAL A 242 33.93 -2.08 -4.65
N ILE A 243 33.80 -1.80 -5.95
CA ILE A 243 34.93 -1.39 -6.79
C ILE A 243 35.53 -0.07 -6.29
N VAL A 244 34.69 0.94 -6.04
CA VAL A 244 35.17 2.24 -5.55
C VAL A 244 35.81 2.12 -4.17
N ALA A 245 35.25 1.30 -3.28
CA ALA A 245 35.83 1.06 -1.96
C ALA A 245 37.25 0.46 -2.05
N ILE A 246 37.46 -0.52 -2.92
CA ILE A 246 38.79 -1.12 -3.13
C ILE A 246 39.78 -0.08 -3.67
N LEU A 247 39.35 0.78 -4.61
CA LEU A 247 40.20 1.85 -5.18
C LEU A 247 40.56 2.92 -4.13
N VAL A 248 39.59 3.37 -3.34
CA VAL A 248 39.82 4.38 -2.28
C VAL A 248 40.77 3.84 -1.21
N VAL A 249 40.58 2.59 -0.78
CA VAL A 249 41.49 1.94 0.17
C VAL A 249 42.90 1.80 -0.43
N SER A 250 43.02 1.46 -1.71
CA SER A 250 44.31 1.31 -2.41
C SER A 250 45.08 2.63 -2.57
N THR A 251 44.40 3.78 -2.57
CA THR A 251 45.05 5.11 -2.65
C THR A 251 45.50 5.63 -1.28
N GLY A 252 45.18 4.93 -0.20
CA GLY A 252 45.55 5.33 1.17
C GLY A 252 44.61 6.35 1.82
N LEU A 253 43.46 6.65 1.20
CA LEU A 253 42.45 7.57 1.73
C LEU A 253 41.52 6.84 2.72
N VAL A 254 42.04 6.45 3.89
CA VAL A 254 41.30 5.65 4.89
C VAL A 254 40.16 6.43 5.57
N MET A 255 40.21 7.77 5.58
CA MET A 255 39.24 8.60 6.31
C MET A 255 38.00 9.05 5.52
N LEU A 256 37.96 8.86 4.21
CA LEU A 256 36.81 9.23 3.39
C LEU A 256 35.86 8.02 3.25
N PRO A 257 34.58 8.14 3.64
CA PRO A 257 33.60 7.10 3.35
C PRO A 257 33.56 6.81 1.84
N PRO A 258 33.78 5.55 1.41
CA PRO A 258 33.77 5.19 -0.01
C PRO A 258 32.50 5.59 -0.75
N THR A 259 31.38 5.66 -0.02
CA THR A 259 30.06 6.07 -0.51
C THR A 259 30.03 7.50 -1.05
N LEU A 260 30.85 8.41 -0.52
CA LEU A 260 30.93 9.78 -1.03
C LEU A 260 31.59 9.84 -2.41
N VAL A 261 32.50 8.92 -2.68
CA VAL A 261 33.20 8.82 -3.97
C VAL A 261 32.34 8.07 -4.98
N SER A 262 31.60 7.04 -4.56
CA SER A 262 30.75 6.24 -5.45
C SER A 262 29.45 6.94 -5.85
N LEU A 263 28.89 7.82 -5.02
CA LEU A 263 27.62 8.52 -5.29
C LEU A 263 27.59 9.26 -6.64
N PRO A 264 28.53 10.19 -6.95
CA PRO A 264 28.50 10.89 -8.25
C PRO A 264 28.66 9.94 -9.43
N LEU A 265 29.44 8.87 -9.28
CA LEU A 265 29.62 7.85 -10.32
C LEU A 265 28.34 7.05 -10.56
N LYS A 266 27.64 6.64 -9.49
CA LYS A 266 26.35 5.95 -9.59
C LYS A 266 25.31 6.80 -10.31
N LEU A 267 25.21 8.08 -9.94
CA LEU A 267 24.28 9.00 -10.58
C LEU A 267 24.60 9.17 -12.06
N LEU A 268 25.88 9.30 -12.42
CA LEU A 268 26.32 9.38 -13.81
C LEU A 268 25.90 8.12 -14.59
N VAL A 269 26.23 6.93 -14.09
CA VAL A 269 25.88 5.66 -14.74
C VAL A 269 24.37 5.51 -14.88
N PHE A 270 23.62 5.84 -13.84
CA PHE A 270 22.16 5.74 -13.85
C PHE A 270 21.51 6.69 -14.87
N VAL A 271 21.97 7.94 -14.96
CA VAL A 271 21.46 8.90 -15.94
C VAL A 271 21.91 8.56 -17.36
N MET A 272 23.14 8.10 -17.55
CA MET A 272 23.65 7.67 -18.87
C MET A 272 22.93 6.44 -19.42
N ALA A 273 22.38 5.60 -18.55
CA ALA A 273 21.59 4.44 -18.93
C ALA A 273 20.08 4.75 -19.06
N ASP A 274 19.65 6.01 -18.98
CA ASP A 274 18.24 6.39 -18.90
C ASP A 274 17.46 5.62 -17.81
N GLY A 275 18.10 5.42 -16.65
CA GLY A 275 17.66 4.46 -15.65
C GLY A 275 16.24 4.67 -15.10
N TRP A 276 15.74 5.91 -15.04
CA TRP A 276 14.34 6.18 -14.68
C TRP A 276 13.36 5.54 -15.65
N SER A 277 13.62 5.63 -16.96
CA SER A 277 12.76 5.05 -17.99
C SER A 277 12.79 3.52 -17.93
N LEU A 278 13.97 2.93 -17.73
CA LEU A 278 14.16 1.49 -17.61
C LEU A 278 13.45 0.92 -16.38
N VAL A 279 13.54 1.61 -15.23
CA VAL A 279 12.87 1.16 -14.01
C VAL A 279 11.36 1.24 -14.17
N ILE A 280 10.84 2.34 -14.72
CA ILE A 280 9.40 2.49 -14.94
C ILE A 280 8.90 1.45 -15.95
N ALA A 281 9.63 1.21 -17.05
CA ALA A 281 9.30 0.16 -18.01
C ALA A 281 9.27 -1.22 -17.35
N SER A 282 10.32 -1.58 -16.60
CA SER A 282 10.39 -2.85 -15.87
C SER A 282 9.25 -3.00 -14.85
N LEU A 283 8.82 -1.91 -14.22
CA LEU A 283 7.70 -1.94 -13.28
C LEU A 283 6.37 -2.18 -13.98
N LEU A 284 6.12 -1.47 -15.09
CA LEU A 284 4.91 -1.63 -15.88
C LEU A 284 4.83 -3.02 -16.53
N ASP A 285 5.94 -3.53 -17.07
CA ASP A 285 6.02 -4.88 -17.65
C ASP A 285 5.79 -5.98 -16.60
N SER A 286 6.13 -5.71 -15.34
CA SER A 286 5.90 -6.66 -14.25
C SER A 286 4.41 -6.83 -13.90
N VAL A 287 3.57 -5.84 -14.21
CA VAL A 287 2.14 -5.86 -13.86
C VAL A 287 1.31 -6.02 -15.13
N ARG A 288 0.63 -7.16 -15.31
CA ARG A 288 -0.30 -7.25 -16.44
C ARG A 288 -1.53 -6.37 -16.26
N ALA A 289 -1.82 -5.58 -17.29
CA ALA A 289 -3.09 -4.88 -17.48
C ALA A 289 -4.07 -5.75 -18.28
N THR A 290 -4.33 -7.00 -17.86
CA THR A 290 -5.33 -7.85 -18.54
C THR A 290 -6.65 -7.83 -17.80
N ALA A 291 -7.64 -7.20 -18.44
CA ALA A 291 -9.06 -7.49 -18.25
C ALA A 291 -9.58 -8.08 -19.57
N SER A 292 -9.26 -9.34 -19.85
CA SER A 292 -9.83 -10.11 -20.96
C SER A 292 -9.99 -11.56 -20.54
#